data_AF-A0A2P8GTN9-F1
#
_entry.id   AF-A0A2P8GTN9-F1
#
_cell.length_a   1.000
_cell.length_b   1.000
_cell.length_c   1.000
_cell.angle_alpha   90.00
_cell.angle_beta   90.00
_cell.angle_gamma   90.00
#
_symmetry.space_group_name_H-M   'P 1'
#
loop_
_entity.id
_entity.type
_entity.pdbx_description
1 polymer ?
#
loop_
_entity_poly.entity_id
_entity_poly.type
_entity_poly.pdbx_seq_one_letter_code
_entity_poly.pdbx_strand_id
1 'polypeptide(L)'
;MVRLPLSPSEVERGQRLGALLRRARGERSMLDVALDAGVSPETLRKIESGRVATPSFPTIAAIADVLGLSLDAVWSEIDGSARPVARKRLAS
;
A
#
# COMPACT_ATOMS: atom_id res chain seq x y z
N MET A 1 -22.98 10.57 12.13
CA MET A 1 -22.89 10.00 10.77
C MET A 1 -22.62 8.51 10.91
N VAL A 2 -23.50 7.63 10.42
CA VAL A 2 -23.32 6.17 10.51
C VAL A 2 -22.20 5.77 9.56
N ARG A 3 -21.11 5.16 10.06
CA ARG A 3 -20.12 4.51 9.19
C ARG A 3 -20.74 3.19 8.73
N LEU A 4 -20.94 3.05 7.42
CA LEU A 4 -21.29 1.77 6.82
C LEU A 4 -20.14 0.77 7.09
N PRO A 5 -20.47 -0.50 7.36
CA PRO A 5 -19.45 -1.53 7.48
C PRO A 5 -18.72 -1.66 6.14
N LEU A 6 -17.42 -1.93 6.21
CA LEU A 6 -16.61 -2.22 5.04
C LEU A 6 -17.13 -3.49 4.36
N SER A 7 -17.17 -3.46 3.04
CA SER A 7 -17.42 -4.66 2.25
C SER A 7 -16.26 -5.64 2.38
N PRO A 8 -16.50 -6.96 2.19
CA PRO A 8 -15.44 -7.96 2.20
C PRO A 8 -14.30 -7.66 1.23
N SER A 9 -14.60 -7.09 0.05
CA SER A 9 -13.61 -6.73 -0.96
C SER A 9 -12.73 -5.55 -0.55
N GLU A 10 -13.28 -4.57 0.19
CA GLU A 10 -12.47 -3.48 0.77
C GLU A 10 -11.52 -3.99 1.84
N VAL A 11 -11.98 -4.92 2.68
CA VAL A 11 -11.13 -5.56 3.70
C VAL A 11 -10.02 -6.36 3.03
N GLU A 12 -10.35 -7.17 2.02
CA GLU A 12 -9.38 -7.97 1.27
C GLU A 12 -8.34 -7.09 0.56
N ARG A 13 -8.78 -5.98 -0.07
CA ARG A 13 -7.87 -5.02 -0.71
C ARG A 13 -6.88 -4.42 0.31
N GLY A 14 -7.35 -4.03 1.49
CA GLY A 14 -6.50 -3.52 2.57
C GLY A 14 -5.49 -4.55 3.07
N GLN A 15 -5.89 -5.82 3.17
CA GLN A 15 -4.99 -6.93 3.55
C GLN A 15 -3.91 -7.17 2.49
N ARG A 16 -4.27 -7.20 1.20
CA ARG A 16 -3.31 -7.35 0.09
C ARG A 16 -2.32 -6.19 0.06
N LEU A 17 -2.80 -4.97 0.25
CA LEU A 17 -1.95 -3.78 0.35
C LEU A 17 -0.96 -3.88 1.51
N GLY A 18 -1.44 -4.22 2.70
CA GLY A 18 -0.60 -4.40 3.88
C GLY A 18 0.51 -5.43 3.67
N ALA A 19 0.13 -6.59 3.12
CA ALA A 19 1.06 -7.66 2.81
C ALA A 19 2.11 -7.23 1.77
N LEU A 20 1.71 -6.51 0.72
CA LEU A 20 2.63 -5.96 -0.28
C LEU A 20 3.67 -5.04 0.35
N LEU A 21 3.23 -4.05 1.12
CA LEU A 21 4.12 -3.07 1.76
C LEU A 21 5.07 -3.75 2.75
N ARG A 22 4.57 -4.72 3.54
CA ARG A 22 5.40 -5.51 4.46
C ARG A 22 6.49 -6.28 3.72
N ARG A 23 6.16 -6.90 2.59
CA ARG A 23 7.15 -7.62 1.75
C ARG A 23 8.19 -6.66 1.18
N ALA A 24 7.77 -5.51 0.66
CA ALA A 24 8.66 -4.51 0.09
C ALA A 24 9.58 -3.84 1.13
N ARG A 25 9.12 -3.70 2.37
CA ARG A 25 9.99 -3.28 3.49
C ARG A 25 11.10 -4.29 3.75
N GLY A 26 10.81 -5.59 3.63
CA GLY A 26 11.78 -6.66 3.86
C GLY A 26 12.35 -6.60 5.28
N GLU A 27 13.68 -6.59 5.38
CA GLU A 27 14.42 -6.51 6.65
C GLU A 27 14.64 -5.07 7.13
N ARG A 28 14.22 -4.05 6.37
CA ARG A 28 14.34 -2.65 6.80
C ARG A 28 13.54 -2.42 8.07
N SER A 29 14.09 -1.62 8.99
CA SER A 29 13.44 -1.23 10.24
C SER A 29 12.07 -0.59 9.97
N MET A 30 11.07 -1.01 10.75
CA MET A 30 9.74 -0.37 10.71
C MET A 30 9.80 1.09 11.16
N LEU A 31 10.68 1.39 12.12
CA LEU A 31 10.84 2.75 12.62
C LEU A 31 11.39 3.66 11.52
N ASP A 32 12.47 3.24 10.86
CA ASP A 32 13.16 4.06 9.86
C ASP A 32 12.24 4.33 8.67
N VAL A 33 11.58 3.30 8.13
CA VAL A 33 10.63 3.48 7.01
C VAL A 33 9.46 4.37 7.39
N ALA A 34 8.94 4.26 8.62
CA ALA A 34 7.85 5.10 9.07
C ALA A 34 8.27 6.57 9.16
N LEU A 35 9.45 6.84 9.74
CA LEU A 35 10.00 8.20 9.86
C LEU A 35 10.29 8.81 8.48
N ASP A 36 10.93 8.06 7.59
CA ASP A 36 11.21 8.50 6.22
C ASP A 36 9.92 8.80 5.44
N ALA A 37 8.86 8.03 5.68
CA ALA A 37 7.55 8.22 5.05
C ALA A 37 6.69 9.29 5.75
N GLY A 38 7.18 9.92 6.82
CA GLY A 38 6.44 10.94 7.58
C GLY A 38 5.20 10.41 8.30
N VAL A 39 5.18 9.14 8.69
CA VAL A 39 4.07 8.49 9.40
C VAL A 39 4.52 7.93 10.74
N SER A 40 3.57 7.71 11.66
CA SER A 40 3.92 7.03 12.91
C SER A 40 4.25 5.55 12.65
N PRO A 41 5.20 4.94 13.40
CA PRO A 41 5.45 3.50 13.32
C PRO A 41 4.20 2.65 13.57
N GLU A 42 3.28 3.14 14.40
CA GLU A 42 2.01 2.46 14.66
C GLU A 42 1.07 2.53 13.45
N THR A 43 1.05 3.64 12.72
CA THR A 43 0.32 3.76 11.44
C THR A 43 0.85 2.72 10.45
N LEU A 44 2.17 2.65 10.27
CA LEU A 44 2.79 1.67 9.37
C LEU A 44 2.47 0.24 9.81
N ARG A 45 2.58 -0.08 11.12
CA ARG A 45 2.23 -1.40 11.68
C ARG A 45 0.79 -1.79 11.37
N LYS A 46 -0.17 -0.88 11.55
CA LYS A 46 -1.59 -1.16 11.27
C LYS A 46 -1.84 -1.40 9.79
N ILE A 47 -1.18 -0.65 8.92
CA ILE A 47 -1.27 -0.84 7.46
C ILE A 47 -0.68 -2.18 7.07
N GLU A 48 0.56 -2.49 7.46
CA GLU A 48 1.25 -3.73 7.11
C GLU A 48 0.55 -4.98 7.62
N SER A 49 -0.16 -4.89 8.74
CA SER A 49 -0.97 -5.99 9.28
C SER A 49 -2.36 -6.11 8.64
N GLY A 50 -2.69 -5.25 7.67
CA GLY A 50 -4.00 -5.25 7.01
C GLY A 50 -5.15 -4.77 7.89
N ARG A 51 -4.85 -4.15 9.05
CA ARG A 51 -5.86 -3.64 10.00
C ARG A 51 -6.44 -2.29 9.59
N VAL A 52 -5.90 -1.68 8.53
CA VAL A 52 -6.45 -0.46 7.92
C VAL A 52 -6.99 -0.84 6.54
N ALA A 53 -8.31 -0.96 6.41
CA ALA A 53 -8.92 -1.33 5.13
C ALA A 53 -8.87 -0.19 4.10
N THR A 54 -9.02 1.05 4.56
CA THR A 54 -9.06 2.24 3.70
C THR A 54 -8.01 3.26 4.15
N PRO A 55 -6.70 2.97 3.99
CA PRO A 55 -5.66 3.94 4.30
C PRO A 55 -5.75 5.13 3.34
N SER A 56 -5.33 6.30 3.81
CA SER A 56 -5.36 7.50 2.97
C SER A 56 -4.39 7.38 1.80
N PHE A 57 -4.75 7.88 0.63
CA PHE A 57 -3.87 7.86 -0.55
C PHE A 57 -2.51 8.52 -0.28
N PRO A 58 -2.43 9.74 0.32
CA PRO A 58 -1.12 10.36 0.61
C PRO A 58 -0.23 9.49 1.50
N THR A 59 -0.81 8.79 2.49
CA THR A 59 -0.07 7.85 3.34
C THR A 59 0.54 6.71 2.53
N ILE A 60 -0.23 6.12 1.61
CA ILE A 60 0.26 5.04 0.77
C ILE A 60 1.31 5.53 -0.23
N ALA A 61 1.12 6.71 -0.82
CA ALA A 61 2.09 7.32 -1.71
C ALA A 61 3.44 7.57 -1.03
N ALA A 62 3.44 8.14 0.19
CA ALA A 62 4.66 8.39 0.94
C ALA A 62 5.41 7.10 1.31
N ILE A 63 4.69 6.06 1.77
CA ILE A 63 5.30 4.77 2.09
C ILE A 63 5.83 4.10 0.81
N ALA A 64 5.08 4.15 -0.30
CA ALA A 64 5.51 3.56 -1.56
C ALA A 64 6.80 4.20 -2.09
N ASP A 65 6.92 5.53 -2.00
CA ASP A 65 8.11 6.28 -2.41
C ASP A 65 9.36 5.81 -1.64
N VAL A 66 9.29 5.78 -0.30
CA VAL A 66 10.37 5.28 0.57
C VAL A 66 10.73 3.82 0.29
N LEU A 67 9.73 3.01 -0.04
CA LEU A 67 9.94 1.59 -0.36
C LEU A 67 10.45 1.36 -1.79
N GLY A 68 10.48 2.38 -2.65
CA GLY A 68 10.86 2.27 -4.06
C GLY A 68 9.80 1.57 -4.92
N LEU A 69 8.53 1.65 -4.51
CA LEU A 69 7.40 1.04 -5.21
C LEU A 69 6.70 2.04 -6.12
N SER A 70 6.41 1.60 -7.36
CA SER A 70 5.50 2.31 -8.25
C SER A 70 4.05 2.14 -7.77
N LEU A 71 3.29 3.25 -7.75
CA LEU A 71 1.86 3.20 -7.44
C LEU A 71 1.05 2.38 -8.45
N ASP A 72 1.49 2.27 -9.71
CA ASP A 72 0.88 1.38 -10.70
C ASP A 72 1.06 -0.09 -10.30
N ALA A 73 2.26 -0.45 -9.81
CA ALA A 73 2.55 -1.80 -9.33
C ALA A 73 1.75 -2.12 -8.06
N VAL A 74 1.62 -1.15 -7.15
CA VAL A 74 0.74 -1.26 -5.96
C VAL A 74 -0.70 -1.52 -6.39
N TRP A 75 -1.22 -0.74 -7.34
CA TRP A 75 -2.59 -0.91 -7.83
C TRP A 75 -2.83 -2.28 -8.45
N SER A 76 -1.92 -2.74 -9.33
CA SER A 76 -2.04 -4.04 -9.99
C SER A 76 -2.11 -5.22 -9.01
N GLU A 77 -1.39 -5.14 -7.89
CA GLU A 77 -1.41 -6.18 -6.85
C GLU A 77 -2.75 -6.18 -6.09
N ILE A 78 -3.27 -5.01 -5.72
CA ILE A 78 -4.42 -4.91 -4.81
C ILE A 78 -5.77 -5.01 -5.52
N ASP A 79 -5.83 -4.62 -6.80
CA ASP A 79 -7.04 -4.74 -7.63
C ASP A 79 -7.35 -6.22 -7.98
N GLY A 80 -6.40 -7.13 -7.78
CA GLY A 80 -6.55 -8.55 -8.13
C GLY A 80 -6.58 -8.79 -9.65
N SER A 81 -6.41 -7.75 -10.44
CA SER A 81 -6.18 -7.84 -11.88
C SER A 81 -4.68 -8.04 -12.10
N ALA A 82 -4.23 -9.30 -12.06
CA ALA A 82 -2.98 -9.69 -12.70
C ALA A 82 -3.13 -9.51 -14.23
N ARG A 83 -3.17 -8.26 -14.69
CA ARG A 83 -3.07 -7.92 -16.11
C ARG A 83 -1.74 -7.21 -16.29
N PRO A 84 -0.80 -7.78 -17.08
CA PRO A 84 0.49 -7.14 -17.27
C PRO A 84 0.27 -5.77 -17.87
N VAL A 85 0.73 -4.73 -17.16
CA VAL A 85 0.73 -3.35 -17.65
C VAL A 85 1.69 -3.32 -18.84
N ALA A 86 1.15 -3.48 -20.04
CA ALA A 86 1.90 -3.28 -21.28
C ALA A 86 2.27 -1.79 -21.36
N ARG A 87 3.48 -1.45 -20.90
CA ARG A 87 4.07 -0.13 -21.11
C ARG A 87 4.23 0.08 -22.61
N LYS A 88 3.28 0.79 -23.22
CA LYS A 88 3.50 1.35 -24.55
C LYS A 88 4.49 2.51 -24.37
N ARG A 89 5.75 2.30 -24.76
CA ARG A 89 6.71 3.40 -24.94
C ARG A 89 6.07 4.38 -25.92
N LEU A 90 5.79 5.60 -25.46
CA LEU A 90 5.62 6.72 -26.36
C LEU A 90 7.02 7.03 -26.91
N ALA A 91 7.29 6.46 -28.07
CA ALA A 91 8.35 6.95 -28.94
C ALA A 91 7.83 8.23 -29.61
N SER A 92 8.43 9.35 -29.23
CA SER A 92 8.99 10.42 -30.08
C SER A 92 9.15 11.70 -29.27
#